data_AF-A0A1S9P8L0-F1
#
_entry.id   AF-A0A1S9P8L0-F1
#
_cell.length_a   1.000
_cell.length_b   1.000
_cell.length_c   1.000
_cell.angle_alpha   90.00
_cell.angle_beta   90.00
_cell.angle_gamma   90.00
#
_symmetry.space_group_name_H-M   'P 1'
#
loop_
_entity.id
_entity.type
_entity.pdbx_description
1 polymer ?
#
loop_
_entity_poly.entity_id
_entity_poly.type
_entity_poly.pdbx_seq_one_letter_code
_entity_poly.pdbx_strand_id
1 'polypeptide(L)'
;MDFNIVTLEIADHLVHFNYYDQLITDANFADEQVKLRKKRDEHLTELFAGLNFYDKKSQLLSLTQLRALIIPKLADVKNKQIHELVEQLEKDTKKMKKLYKASVKK
;
A
#
# COMPACT_ATOMS: atom_id res chain seq x y z
N MET A 1 -0.35 1.05 21.74
CA MET A 1 -0.90 0.79 20.39
C MET A 1 -0.76 -0.69 20.14
N ASP A 2 -1.78 -1.35 19.60
CA ASP A 2 -1.70 -2.77 19.27
C ASP A 2 -1.07 -2.92 17.87
N PHE A 3 0.18 -3.36 17.82
CA PHE A 3 0.91 -3.52 16.57
C PHE A 3 0.32 -4.61 15.68
N ASN A 4 -0.41 -5.60 16.21
CA ASN A 4 -1.06 -6.60 15.36
C ASN A 4 -2.22 -5.96 14.60
N ILE A 5 -3.04 -5.14 15.26
CA ILE A 5 -4.15 -4.42 14.63
C ILE A 5 -3.62 -3.48 13.54
N VAL A 6 -2.63 -2.65 13.88
CA VAL A 6 -2.06 -1.69 12.93
C VAL A 6 -1.38 -2.40 11.75
N THR A 7 -0.70 -3.51 11.99
CA THR A 7 -0.09 -4.30 10.92
C THR A 7 -1.15 -4.86 9.96
N LEU A 8 -2.30 -5.29 10.50
CA LEU A 8 -3.43 -5.73 9.69
C LEU A 8 -4.00 -4.58 8.85
N GLU A 9 -4.15 -3.39 9.41
CA GLU A 9 -4.62 -2.20 8.67
C GLU A 9 -3.68 -1.83 7.52
N ILE A 10 -2.37 -1.79 7.78
CA ILE A 10 -1.36 -1.53 6.74
C ILE A 10 -1.43 -2.59 5.65
N ALA A 11 -1.45 -3.88 6.03
CA ALA A 11 -1.52 -4.98 5.09
C ALA A 11 -2.82 -4.95 4.26
N ASP A 12 -3.95 -4.62 4.88
CA ASP A 12 -5.24 -4.48 4.20
C ASP A 12 -5.19 -3.42 3.11
N HIS A 13 -4.63 -2.25 3.41
CA HIS A 13 -4.48 -1.17 2.43
C HIS A 13 -3.52 -1.54 1.30
N LEU A 14 -2.41 -2.23 1.60
CA LEU A 14 -1.49 -2.74 0.59
C LEU A 14 -2.18 -3.72 -0.36
N VAL A 15 -2.94 -4.68 0.18
CA VAL A 15 -3.67 -5.68 -0.59
C VAL A 15 -4.72 -5.01 -1.47
N HIS A 16 -5.52 -4.10 -0.92
CA HIS A 16 -6.55 -3.40 -1.69
C HIS A 16 -5.96 -2.51 -2.77
N PHE A 17 -4.89 -1.76 -2.46
CA PHE A 17 -4.19 -0.96 -3.46
C PHE A 17 -3.70 -1.84 -4.61
N ASN A 18 -2.97 -2.92 -4.30
CA ASN A 18 -2.43 -3.84 -5.28
C ASN A 18 -3.54 -4.50 -6.13
N TYR A 19 -4.65 -4.88 -5.51
CA TYR A 19 -5.79 -5.47 -6.20
C TYR A 19 -6.38 -4.50 -7.23
N TYR A 20 -6.73 -3.27 -6.84
CA TYR A 20 -7.27 -2.29 -7.80
C TYR A 20 -6.25 -1.91 -8.87
N ASP A 21 -4.98 -1.81 -8.51
CA ASP A 21 -3.90 -1.53 -9.45
C ASP A 21 -3.78 -2.61 -10.54
N GLN A 22 -3.90 -3.88 -10.17
CA GLN A 22 -3.88 -5.00 -11.13
C GLN A 22 -5.12 -5.05 -12.03
N LEU A 23 -6.26 -4.54 -11.56
CA LEU A 23 -7.51 -4.50 -12.34
C LEU A 23 -7.54 -3.37 -13.36
N ILE A 24 -6.69 -2.34 -13.22
CA ILE A 24 -6.57 -1.27 -14.21
C ILE A 24 -5.66 -1.77 -15.32
N THR A 25 -6.27 -2.17 -16.44
CA THR A 25 -5.57 -2.73 -17.61
C THR A 25 -5.52 -1.78 -18.80
N ASP A 26 -5.73 -0.47 -18.60
CA ASP A 26 -6.04 0.46 -19.69
C ASP A 26 -4.97 1.54 -19.87
N ALA A 27 -4.45 1.70 -21.10
CA ALA A 27 -3.37 2.64 -21.42
C ALA A 27 -3.75 4.10 -21.15
N ASN A 28 -5.06 4.40 -21.15
CA ASN A 28 -5.60 5.76 -20.95
C ASN A 28 -5.40 6.32 -19.54
N PHE A 29 -5.11 5.48 -18.55
CA PHE A 29 -4.88 5.90 -17.17
C PHE A 29 -3.46 5.60 -16.69
N ALA A 30 -2.55 5.28 -17.61
CA ALA A 30 -1.18 4.88 -17.29
C ALA A 30 -0.45 5.96 -16.47
N ASP A 31 -0.61 7.23 -16.82
CA ASP A 31 0.05 8.34 -16.14
C ASP A 31 -0.47 8.53 -14.70
N GLU A 32 -1.79 8.52 -14.50
CA GLU A 32 -2.40 8.62 -13.17
C GLU A 32 -2.04 7.40 -12.30
N GLN A 33 -2.08 6.20 -12.88
CA GLN A 33 -1.73 4.97 -12.19
C GLN A 33 -0.27 4.99 -11.73
N VAL A 34 0.66 5.38 -12.61
CA VAL A 34 2.09 5.51 -12.28
C VAL A 34 2.31 6.56 -11.19
N LYS A 35 1.62 7.71 -11.24
CA LYS A 35 1.69 8.73 -10.18
C LYS A 35 1.20 8.19 -8.83
N LEU A 36 0.11 7.42 -8.81
CA LEU A 36 -0.39 6.80 -7.58
C LEU A 36 0.56 5.73 -7.03
N ARG A 37 1.15 4.90 -7.89
CA ARG A 37 2.17 3.92 -7.50
C ARG A 37 3.37 4.60 -6.85
N LYS A 38 3.92 5.62 -7.51
CA LYS A 38 5.06 6.39 -7.01
C LYS A 38 4.76 7.01 -5.66
N LYS A 39 3.60 7.66 -5.52
CA LYS A 39 3.18 8.28 -4.26
C LYS A 39 3.04 7.27 -3.12
N ARG A 40 2.45 6.11 -3.40
CA ARG A 40 2.32 5.02 -2.43
C ARG A 40 3.70 4.49 -2.02
N ASP A 41 4.63 4.33 -2.97
CA ASP A 41 6.00 3.90 -2.70
C ASP A 41 6.78 4.94 -1.88
N GLU A 42 6.58 6.23 -2.12
CA GLU A 42 7.13 7.32 -1.31
C GLU A 42 6.67 7.21 0.15
N HIS A 43 5.36 7.12 0.40
CA HIS A 43 4.82 6.97 1.76
C HIS A 43 5.34 5.69 2.46
N LEU A 44 5.43 4.56 1.75
CA LEU A 44 6.01 3.35 2.33
C LEU A 44 7.49 3.51 2.68
N THR A 45 8.25 4.21 1.83
CA THR A 45 9.69 4.42 2.06
C THR A 45 9.95 5.27 3.30
N GLU A 46 9.04 6.17 3.68
CA GLU A 46 9.17 7.02 4.89
C GLU A 46 9.38 6.21 6.17
N LEU A 47 8.68 5.06 6.32
CA LEU A 47 8.79 4.20 7.51
C LEU A 47 9.43 2.84 7.26
N PHE A 48 9.39 2.36 6.01
CA PHE A 48 9.81 1.02 5.63
C PHE A 48 10.95 1.03 4.61
N ALA A 49 11.81 2.05 4.65
CA ALA A 49 13.00 2.13 3.79
C ALA A 49 13.78 0.81 3.76
N GLY A 50 14.03 0.31 2.55
CA GLY A 50 14.75 -0.95 2.32
C GLY A 50 13.92 -2.23 2.49
N LEU A 51 12.63 -2.13 2.84
CA LEU A 51 11.73 -3.28 2.81
C LEU A 51 11.18 -3.51 1.40
N ASN A 52 11.10 -4.78 1.01
CA ASN A 52 10.43 -5.20 -0.21
C ASN A 52 9.13 -5.93 0.15
N PHE A 53 8.00 -5.36 -0.27
CA PHE A 53 6.67 -5.93 -0.06
C PHE A 53 6.25 -6.92 -1.15
N TYR A 54 7.11 -7.14 -2.15
CA TYR A 54 6.86 -7.99 -3.29
C TYR A 54 7.87 -9.15 -3.35
N ASP A 55 7.42 -10.29 -3.84
CA ASP A 55 8.26 -11.46 -4.07
C ASP A 55 9.08 -11.33 -5.37
N LYS A 56 9.82 -12.39 -5.71
CA LYS A 56 10.66 -12.44 -6.92
C LYS A 56 9.86 -12.42 -8.23
N LYS A 57 8.55 -12.63 -8.18
CA LYS A 57 7.63 -12.59 -9.31
C LYS A 57 6.83 -11.27 -9.34
N SER A 58 7.24 -10.28 -8.55
CA SER A 58 6.52 -9.01 -8.39
C SER A 58 5.10 -9.18 -7.86
N GLN A 59 4.83 -10.25 -7.09
CA GLN A 59 3.56 -10.47 -6.40
C GLN A 59 3.65 -9.94 -4.98
N LEU A 60 2.57 -9.32 -4.49
CA LEU A 60 2.51 -8.87 -3.10
C LEU A 60 2.73 -10.06 -2.16
N LEU A 61 3.58 -9.89 -1.15
CA LEU A 61 3.86 -10.93 -0.16
C LEU A 61 2.60 -11.35 0.60
N SER A 62 2.58 -12.59 1.09
CA SER A 62 1.48 -13.09 1.92
C SER A 62 1.34 -12.31 3.22
N LEU A 63 0.15 -12.33 3.84
CA LEU A 63 -0.11 -11.64 5.10
C LEU A 63 0.89 -12.02 6.20
N THR A 64 1.26 -13.31 6.30
CA THR A 64 2.26 -13.79 7.25
C THR A 64 3.63 -13.14 7.02
N GLN A 65 4.05 -13.00 5.76
CA GLN A 65 5.31 -12.36 5.40
C GLN A 65 5.27 -10.85 5.62
N LEU A 66 4.18 -10.18 5.22
CA LEU A 66 3.96 -8.76 5.50
C LEU A 66 4.04 -8.47 7.00
N ARG A 67 3.39 -9.31 7.83
CA ARG A 67 3.43 -9.18 9.28
C ARG A 67 4.85 -9.28 9.84
N ALA A 68 5.63 -10.26 9.35
CA ALA A 68 7.01 -10.45 9.78
C ALA A 68 7.92 -9.26 9.38
N LEU A 69 7.60 -8.55 8.30
CA LEU A 69 8.34 -7.36 7.85
C LEU A 69 7.94 -6.09 8.60
N ILE A 70 6.64 -5.89 8.84
CA ILE A 70 6.08 -4.64 9.37
C ILE A 70 6.29 -4.52 10.88
N ILE A 71 5.95 -5.56 11.67
CA ILE A 71 5.98 -5.48 13.13
C ILE A 71 7.34 -5.00 13.68
N PRO A 72 8.49 -5.56 13.23
CA PRO A 72 9.79 -5.11 13.73
C PRO A 72 10.07 -3.63 13.46
N LYS A 73 9.58 -3.10 12.33
CA LYS A 73 9.77 -1.67 11.99
C LYS A 73 8.87 -0.76 12.81
N LEU A 74 7.66 -1.18 13.15
CA LEU A 74 6.74 -0.37 13.95
C LEU A 74 7.23 -0.19 15.40
N ALA A 75 8.05 -1.10 15.93
CA ALA A 75 8.56 -1.03 17.29
C ALA A 75 9.40 0.23 17.58
N ASP A 76 10.13 0.72 16.57
CA ASP A 76 11.06 1.86 16.70
C ASP A 76 10.45 3.20 16.24
N VAL A 77 9.18 3.20 15.84
CA VAL A 77 8.52 4.37 15.22
C VAL A 77 7.51 4.98 16.18
N LYS A 78 7.44 6.31 16.19
CA LYS A 78 6.46 7.04 17.01
C LYS A 78 5.04 6.77 16.52
N ASN A 79 4.11 6.53 17.45
CA ASN A 79 2.69 6.26 17.13
C ASN A 79 2.08 7.27 16.15
N LYS A 80 2.42 8.57 16.29
CA LYS A 80 1.91 9.62 15.39
C LYS A 80 2.28 9.35 13.92
N GLN A 81 3.54 8.97 13.66
CA GLN A 81 4.01 8.69 12.30
C GLN A 81 3.35 7.43 11.74
N ILE A 82 3.07 6.44 12.59
CA ILE A 82 2.38 5.22 12.20
C ILE A 82 0.93 5.53 11.79
N HIS A 83 0.22 6.35 12.55
CA HIS A 83 -1.13 6.79 12.19
C HIS A 83 -1.15 7.62 10.90
N GLU A 84 -0.19 8.54 10.74
CA GLU A 84 -0.04 9.32 9.51
C GLU A 84 0.15 8.42 8.28
N LEU A 85 0.99 7.39 8.40
CA LEU A 85 1.16 6.40 7.33
C LEU A 85 -0.14 5.65 7.02
N VAL A 86 -0.83 5.12 8.04
CA VAL A 86 -2.09 4.38 7.83
C VAL A 86 -3.10 5.26 7.07
N GLU A 87 -3.26 6.52 7.46
CA GLU A 87 -4.12 7.47 6.75
C GLU A 87 -3.69 7.72 5.30
N GLN A 88 -2.38 7.85 5.05
CA GLN A 88 -1.84 8.04 3.71
C GLN A 88 -2.15 6.82 2.82
N LEU A 89 -1.92 5.61 3.33
CA LEU A 89 -2.21 4.36 2.62
C LEU A 89 -3.71 4.18 2.36
N GLU A 90 -4.57 4.57 3.31
CA GLU A 90 -6.02 4.57 3.12
C GLU A 90 -6.42 5.53 1.98
N LYS A 91 -5.84 6.74 1.96
CA LYS A 91 -6.10 7.74 0.91
C LYS A 91 -5.62 7.26 -0.46
N ASP A 92 -4.46 6.63 -0.54
CA ASP A 92 -3.92 6.09 -1.79
C ASP A 92 -4.78 4.95 -2.32
N THR A 93 -5.20 4.04 -1.43
CA THR A 93 -6.11 2.94 -1.76
C THR A 93 -7.45 3.47 -2.27
N LYS A 94 -8.04 4.47 -1.59
CA LYS A 94 -9.27 5.14 -2.04
C LYS A 94 -9.12 5.77 -3.43
N LYS A 95 -7.98 6.39 -3.72
CA LYS A 95 -7.70 6.98 -5.04
C LYS A 95 -7.55 5.92 -6.12
N MET A 96 -6.81 4.84 -5.86
CA MET A 96 -6.65 3.74 -6.81
C MET A 96 -8.00 3.07 -7.11
N LYS A 97 -8.84 2.84 -6.08
CA LYS A 97 -10.21 2.36 -6.25
C LYS A 97 -11.08 3.29 -7.11
N LYS A 98 -10.96 4.62 -6.92
CA LYS A 98 -11.67 5.60 -7.75
C LYS A 98 -11.20 5.56 -9.20
N LEU A 99 -9.90 5.40 -9.42
CA LEU A 99 -9.31 5.26 -10.76
C LEU A 99 -9.85 4.02 -11.47
N TYR A 100 -9.84 2.86 -10.79
CA TYR A 100 -10.46 1.63 -11.31
C TYR A 100 -11.96 1.83 -11.64
N LYS A 101 -12.74 2.46 -10.75
CA LYS A 101 -14.15 2.75 -11.05
C LYS A 101 -14.35 3.63 -12.28
N ALA A 102 -13.41 4.53 -12.57
CA ALA A 102 -13.44 5.35 -13.77
C ALA A 102 -13.03 4.57 -15.03
N SER A 103 -12.15 3.57 -14.91
CA SER A 103 -11.74 2.73 -16.03
C SER A 103 -12.81 1.76 -16.50
N VAL A 104 -13.71 1.30 -15.61
CA VAL A 104 -14.77 0.33 -15.96
C VAL A 104 -16.12 0.94 -16.36
N LYS A 105 -16.29 2.26 -16.22
CA LYS A 105 -17.56 2.97 -16.54
C LYS A 105 -17.64 3.48 -17.98
N LYS A 106 -16.64 3.17 -18.80
CA LYS A 106 -16.61 3.48 -20.24
C LYS A 106 -16.89 2.22 -21.03
#